data_AF-A0A0S7X1Y7-F1
#
_entry.id   AF-A0A0S7X1Y7-F1
#
_cell.length_a   1.000
_cell.length_b   1.000
_cell.length_c   1.000
_cell.angle_alpha   90.00
_cell.angle_beta   90.00
_cell.angle_gamma   90.00
#
_symmetry.space_group_name_H-M   'P 1'
#
loop_
_entity.id
_entity.type
_entity.pdbx_description
1 polymer ?
#
loop_
_entity_poly.entity_id
_entity_poly.type
_entity_poly.pdbx_seq_one_letter_code
_entity_poly.pdbx_strand_id
1 'polypeptide(L)' 'MATISIPKKQYNELVDKALRYEYLRQIMKENIFASPPVRDTKKIIKSFKETGKYNQKFLQSLEKGLKRSLYFK' A
#
# COMPACT_ATOMS: atom_id res chain seq x y z
N MET A 1 7.86 -19.64 35.20
CA MET A 1 7.59 -18.31 34.63
C MET A 1 8.34 -17.29 35.46
N ALA A 2 9.27 -16.54 34.86
CA ALA A 2 9.99 -15.48 35.58
C ALA A 2 9.18 -14.19 35.52
N THR A 3 8.95 -13.57 36.67
CA THR A 3 8.30 -12.25 36.73
C THR A 3 9.34 -11.19 36.40
N ILE A 4 9.18 -10.55 35.25
CA ILE A 4 10.08 -9.47 34.80
C ILE A 4 9.39 -8.14 35.12
N SER A 5 10.05 -7.30 35.91
CA SER A 5 9.57 -5.94 36.21
C SER A 5 10.27 -4.94 35.30
N ILE A 6 9.49 -4.10 34.63
CA ILE A 6 10.01 -3.04 33.76
C ILE A 6 9.38 -1.68 34.11
N PRO A 7 10.09 -0.57 33.89
CA PRO A 7 9.54 0.76 34.03
C PRO A 7 8.31 0.97 33.12
N LYS A 8 7.28 1.65 33.63
CA LYS A 8 6.03 1.95 32.90
C LYS A 8 6.28 2.61 31.54
N LYS A 9 7.29 3.48 31.44
CA LYS A 9 7.66 4.13 30.18
C LYS A 9 8.08 3.11 29.11
N GLN A 10 8.94 2.15 29.49
CA GLN A 10 9.40 1.10 28.58
C GLN A 10 8.25 0.17 28.18
N TYR A 11 7.35 -0.14 29.12
CA TYR A 11 6.14 -0.89 28.81
C TYR A 11 5.29 -0.18 27.74
N ASN A 12 5.02 1.11 27.91
CA ASN A 12 4.22 1.89 26.95
C ASN A 12 4.88 1.92 25.56
N GLU A 13 6.20 2.11 25.50
CA GLU A 13 6.94 2.09 24.22
C GLU A 13 6.85 0.72 23.51
N LEU A 14 6.87 -0.38 24.28
CA LEU A 14 6.71 -1.74 23.73
C LEU A 14 5.29 -1.97 23.21
N VAL A 15 4.27 -1.50 23.94
CA VAL A 15 2.87 -1.58 23.52
C VAL A 15 2.66 -0.81 22.22
N ASP A 16 3.16 0.41 22.12
CA ASP A 16 3.05 1.23 20.92
C ASP A 16 3.71 0.56 19.70
N LYS A 17 4.90 -0.03 19.88
CA LYS A 17 5.58 -0.78 18.83
C LYS A 17 4.79 -2.02 18.42
N ALA A 18 4.24 -2.77 19.36
CA ALA A 18 3.43 -3.95 19.10
C ALA A 18 2.16 -3.60 18.31
N LEU A 19 1.47 -2.53 18.68
CA LEU A 19 0.28 -2.05 17.97
C LEU A 19 0.60 -1.64 16.52
N ARG A 20 1.68 -0.89 16.31
CA ARG A 20 2.13 -0.51 14.95
C ARG A 20 2.53 -1.72 14.11
N TYR A 21 3.20 -2.69 14.73
CA TYR A 21 3.57 -3.93 14.07
C TYR A 21 2.34 -4.72 13.63
N GLU A 22 1.37 -4.92 14.51
CA GLU A 22 0.13 -5.63 14.17
C GLU A 22 -0.67 -4.91 13.09
N TYR A 23 -0.73 -3.57 13.12
CA TYR A 23 -1.33 -2.77 12.05
C TYR A 23 -0.66 -3.02 10.69
N LEU A 24 0.68 -2.93 10.63
CA LEU A 24 1.42 -3.21 9.41
C LEU A 24 1.26 -4.67 8.95
N ARG A 25 1.30 -5.62 9.88
CA ARG A 25 1.09 -7.04 9.63
C ARG A 25 -0.28 -7.30 9.00
N GLN A 26 -1.32 -6.64 9.48
CA GLN A 26 -2.67 -6.75 8.92
C GLN A 26 -2.72 -6.21 7.48
N ILE A 27 -2.11 -5.06 7.21
CA ILE A 27 -1.99 -4.51 5.85
C ILE A 27 -1.19 -5.44 4.93
N MET A 28 -0.10 -6.02 5.44
CA MET A 28 0.75 -6.94 4.68
C MET A 28 0.15 -8.34 4.50
N LYS A 29 -0.86 -8.70 5.31
CA LYS A 29 -1.63 -9.94 5.14
C LYS A 29 -2.54 -9.86 3.92
N GLU A 30 -2.98 -8.66 3.56
CA GLU A 30 -3.53 -8.42 2.23
C GLU A 30 -2.41 -8.53 1.21
N ASN A 31 -2.71 -9.05 0.02
CA ASN A 31 -1.74 -9.35 -1.03
C ASN A 31 -1.25 -8.05 -1.72
N ILE A 32 -0.73 -7.09 -0.95
CA ILE A 32 -0.30 -5.75 -1.40
C ILE A 32 0.89 -5.79 -2.36
N PHE A 33 1.67 -6.87 -2.34
CA PHE A 33 2.74 -7.14 -3.31
C PHE A 33 2.31 -8.06 -4.44
N ALA A 34 1.09 -8.63 -4.37
CA ALA A 34 0.56 -9.32 -5.54
C ALA A 34 0.39 -8.29 -6.63
N SER A 35 0.85 -8.63 -7.82
CA SER A 35 0.59 -7.78 -8.97
C SER A 35 -0.91 -7.54 -9.08
N PRO A 36 -1.35 -6.27 -9.29
CA PRO A 36 -2.77 -5.97 -9.34
C PRO A 36 -3.45 -6.90 -10.35
N PRO A 37 -4.59 -7.54 -9.98
CA PRO A 37 -5.26 -8.48 -10.87
C PRO A 37 -5.82 -7.79 -12.12
N VAL A 38 -5.94 -6.46 -12.07
CA VAL A 38 -6.43 -5.63 -13.17
C VAL A 38 -5.28 -5.35 -14.13
N ARG A 39 -5.28 -6.08 -15.25
CA ARG A 39 -4.44 -5.78 -16.42
C ARG A 39 -5.08 -4.77 -17.38
N ASP A 40 -6.26 -4.26 -17.05
CA ASP A 40 -6.99 -3.31 -17.88
C ASP A 40 -6.48 -1.88 -17.67
N THR A 41 -5.68 -1.43 -18.64
CA THR A 41 -5.17 -0.06 -18.71
C THR A 41 -6.26 1.00 -18.60
N LYS A 42 -7.45 0.78 -19.17
CA LYS A 42 -8.56 1.74 -19.09
C LYS A 42 -9.09 1.85 -17.66
N LYS A 43 -9.24 0.71 -16.97
CA LYS A 43 -9.71 0.68 -15.58
C LYS A 43 -8.70 1.37 -14.64
N ILE A 44 -7.40 1.16 -14.85
CA ILE A 44 -6.34 1.83 -14.10
C ILE A 44 -6.44 3.35 -14.29
N ILE A 45 -6.47 3.83 -15.53
CA ILE A 45 -6.57 5.28 -15.81
C ILE A 45 -7.87 5.88 -15.28
N LYS A 46 -8.98 5.14 -15.32
CA LYS A 46 -10.25 5.56 -14.73
C LYS A 46 -10.12 5.76 -13.22
N SER A 47 -9.56 4.79 -12.49
CA SER A 47 -9.36 4.91 -11.04
C SER A 47 -8.44 6.08 -10.67
N PHE A 48 -7.37 6.32 -11.43
CA PHE A 48 -6.51 7.48 -11.20
C PHE A 48 -7.24 8.81 -11.44
N LYS A 49 -8.09 8.90 -12.47
CA LYS A 49 -8.96 10.07 -12.71
C LYS A 49 -9.93 10.29 -11.56
N GLU A 50 -10.56 9.24 -11.06
CA GLU A 50 -11.53 9.30 -9.95
C GLU A 50 -10.91 9.85 -8.65
N THR A 51 -9.59 9.69 -8.44
CA THR A 51 -8.94 10.29 -7.26
C THR A 51 -8.93 11.83 -7.26
N GLY A 52 -9.02 12.48 -8.42
CA GLY A 52 -8.88 13.93 -8.55
C GLY A 52 -7.49 14.50 -8.18
N LYS A 53 -6.50 13.64 -7.86
CA LYS A 53 -5.18 14.06 -7.37
C LYS A 53 -4.16 14.36 -8.47
N TYR A 54 -4.47 14.01 -9.72
CA TYR A 54 -3.52 14.03 -10.82
C TYR A 54 -3.98 14.91 -11.97
N ASN A 55 -3.05 15.66 -12.57
CA ASN A 55 -3.33 16.51 -13.72
C ASN A 55 -3.46 15.70 -15.02
N GLN A 56 -4.07 16.31 -16.04
CA GLN A 56 -4.33 15.63 -17.32
C GLN A 56 -3.05 15.20 -18.05
N LYS A 57 -1.97 16.00 -17.98
CA LYS A 57 -0.69 15.67 -18.63
C LYS A 57 -0.09 14.39 -18.06
N PHE A 58 -0.12 14.23 -16.74
CA PHE A 58 0.33 13.03 -16.05
C PHE A 58 -0.51 11.81 -16.43
N LEU A 59 -1.84 11.95 -16.45
CA LEU A 59 -2.72 10.84 -16.80
C LEU A 59 -2.48 10.35 -18.24
N GLN A 60 -2.21 11.26 -19.18
CA GLN A 60 -1.88 10.91 -20.57
C GLN A 60 -0.51 10.23 -20.69
N SER A 61 0.51 10.71 -19.96
CA SER A 61 1.83 10.07 -19.98
C SER A 61 1.79 8.67 -19.37
N LEU A 62 1.03 8.49 -18.29
CA LEU A 62 0.80 7.20 -17.64
C LEU A 62 0.09 6.23 -18.59
N GLU A 63 -0.99 6.65 -19.24
CA GLU A 63 -1.72 5.81 -20.20
C GLU A 63 -0.83 5.32 -21.34
N LYS A 64 0.01 6.22 -21.87
CA LYS A 64 0.98 5.90 -22.93
C LYS A 64 2.03 4.89 -22.45
N GLY A 65 2.52 5.04 -21.21
CA GLY A 65 3.46 4.10 -20.60
C GLY A 65 2.85 2.70 -20.42
N LEU A 66 1.62 2.65 -19.89
CA LEU A 66 0.89 1.40 -19.67
C LEU A 66 0.65 0.65 -20.99
N LYS A 67 0.21 1.34 -22.05
CA LYS A 67 -0.01 0.73 -23.39
C LYS A 67 1.26 0.16 -24.03
N ARG A 68 2.43 0.68 -23.67
CA ARG A 68 3.73 0.24 -24.21
C ARG A 68 4.31 -0.97 -23.47
N SER A 69 3.85 -1.22 -22.25
CA SER A 69 4.38 -2.30 -21.43
C SER A 69 3.84 -3.65 -21.92
N LEU A 70 4.75 -4.60 -22.16
CA LEU A 70 4.41 -5.99 -22.49
C LEU A 70 3.62 -6.68 -21.37
N TYR A 71 3.71 -6.16 -20.14
CA TYR A 71 3.01 -6.68 -18.97
C TYR A 71 1.49 -6.44 -19.01
N PHE A 72 1.05 -5.35 -19.67
CA PHE A 72 -0.36 -4.98 -19.82
C PHE A 72 -0.92 -5.31 -21.22
N LYS A 73 -0.20 -6.16 -21.96
CA LYS A 73 -0.62 -6.69 -23.27
C LYS A 73 -1.51 -7.92 -23.11
#